data_AF-A0A0F9Q0L0-F1
#
_entry.id   AF-A0A0F9Q0L0-F1
#
_cell.length_a   1.000
_cell.length_b   1.000
_cell.length_c   1.000
_cell.angle_alpha   90.00
_cell.angle_beta   90.00
_cell.angle_gamma   90.00
#
_symmetry.space_group_name_H-M   'P 1'
#
loop_
_entity.id
_entity.type
_entity.pdbx_description
1 polymer ?
#
loop_
_entity_poly.entity_id
_entity_poly.type
_entity_poly.pdbx_seq_one_letter_code
_entity_poly.pdbx_strand_id
1 'polypeptide(L)'
;MRMFFIKSEHVDIIFKYRFYYNNRNYKSELNYIKIMIGNLKKLEKELSQYNIVRVKVEKISPNSLEYSYPTIFKAHSVAFSEFIVHFNRVILIYSGILDSKKNNQKFKYYSFTQISIILIITSLEIYFTKLYRHLSKLTSIENITYDNFRNFLQKFNIRINKAEENYKALGKIKLFYLLPEKLRFQEKNYLKAAFKTFDIDLYKIARNLWEKIFSQDIKSYMKIRHRAVHGVTDEIFLNYDLINIETVENCMLDIAKFIYLIDEHIVRKFPEVQHIHTFFQKPD
;
A
#
# COMPACT_ATOMS: atom_id res chain seq x y z
N MET A 1 -12.89 -15.72 -35.15
CA MET A 1 -12.44 -15.28 -33.80
C MET A 1 -10.98 -14.85 -33.93
N ARG A 2 -10.72 -13.54 -34.09
CA ARG A 2 -9.37 -13.03 -34.37
C ARG A 2 -8.73 -12.55 -33.06
N MET A 3 -7.74 -13.31 -32.61
CA MET A 3 -6.86 -12.99 -31.48
C MET A 3 -5.77 -12.03 -31.94
N PHE A 4 -5.58 -10.93 -31.22
CA PHE A 4 -4.43 -10.05 -31.38
C PHE A 4 -3.43 -10.32 -30.24
N PHE A 5 -2.19 -10.62 -30.63
CA PHE A 5 -1.06 -10.90 -29.75
C PHE A 5 -0.39 -9.60 -29.31
N ILE A 6 0.12 -9.53 -28.07
CA ILE A 6 0.90 -8.36 -27.64
C ILE A 6 2.13 -8.72 -26.80
N LYS A 7 3.32 -8.42 -27.36
CA LYS A 7 4.67 -8.49 -26.76
C LYS A 7 4.99 -7.24 -25.90
N SER A 8 6.06 -7.31 -25.12
CA SER A 8 6.52 -6.42 -24.03
C SER A 8 6.82 -4.93 -24.35
N GLU A 9 5.96 -4.25 -25.12
CA GLU A 9 6.02 -2.80 -25.42
C GLU A 9 4.99 -2.00 -24.58
N HIS A 10 4.58 -2.50 -23.41
CA HIS A 10 3.27 -2.17 -22.85
C HIS A 10 3.11 -0.83 -22.10
N VAL A 11 4.17 -0.03 -21.97
CA VAL A 11 4.01 1.41 -21.64
C VAL A 11 3.62 2.21 -22.89
N ASP A 12 3.99 1.77 -24.09
CA ASP A 12 3.62 2.42 -25.35
C ASP A 12 2.23 1.99 -25.87
N ILE A 13 1.67 0.88 -25.36
CA ILE A 13 0.43 0.27 -25.90
C ILE A 13 -0.85 0.80 -25.24
N ILE A 14 -0.83 1.13 -23.94
CA ILE A 14 -1.92 1.92 -23.33
C ILE A 14 -2.07 3.27 -24.06
N PHE A 15 -0.95 3.80 -24.57
CA PHE A 15 -0.90 5.05 -25.32
C PHE A 15 -1.33 4.91 -26.80
N LYS A 16 -0.96 3.83 -27.50
CA LYS A 16 -1.38 3.63 -28.90
C LYS A 16 -2.87 3.34 -29.07
N TYR A 17 -3.52 2.67 -28.12
CA TYR A 17 -4.96 2.37 -28.22
C TYR A 17 -5.85 3.62 -28.16
N ARG A 18 -5.36 4.71 -27.55
CA ARG A 18 -6.06 6.02 -27.52
C ARG A 18 -5.76 6.91 -28.72
N PHE A 19 -4.67 6.65 -29.46
CA PHE A 19 -4.22 7.46 -30.59
C PHE A 19 -5.00 7.22 -31.88
N TYR A 20 -5.63 6.07 -32.04
CA TYR A 20 -6.30 5.72 -33.29
C TYR A 20 -7.64 6.44 -33.53
N TYR A 21 -8.12 7.25 -32.57
CA TYR A 21 -9.47 7.83 -32.65
C TYR A 21 -9.59 9.35 -32.62
N ASN A 22 -8.51 10.14 -32.58
CA ASN A 22 -8.63 11.61 -32.68
C ASN A 22 -7.42 12.26 -33.37
N ASN A 23 -7.42 12.21 -34.70
CA ASN A 23 -6.53 13.02 -35.54
C ASN A 23 -6.92 14.50 -35.45
N ARG A 24 -6.18 15.32 -34.68
CA ARG A 24 -6.00 16.76 -35.00
C ARG A 24 -4.92 17.56 -34.23
N ASN A 25 -4.07 16.99 -33.34
CA ASN A 25 -3.02 17.81 -32.70
C ASN A 25 -1.75 17.07 -32.22
N TYR A 26 -1.06 16.34 -33.10
CA TYR A 26 0.05 15.43 -32.74
C TYR A 26 1.23 16.03 -31.95
N LYS A 27 1.64 17.28 -32.18
CA LYS A 27 2.89 17.83 -31.61
C LYS A 27 2.77 18.19 -30.12
N SER A 28 1.64 18.77 -29.72
CA SER A 28 1.33 19.05 -28.31
C SER A 28 1.06 17.75 -27.54
N GLU A 29 0.45 16.77 -28.19
CA GLU A 29 0.20 15.45 -27.61
C GLU A 29 1.49 14.65 -27.39
N LEU A 30 2.43 14.65 -28.34
CA LEU A 30 3.73 14.00 -28.18
C LEU A 30 4.57 14.62 -27.05
N ASN A 31 4.60 15.95 -26.93
CA ASN A 31 5.29 16.62 -25.82
C ASN A 31 4.63 16.29 -24.47
N TYR A 32 3.30 16.22 -24.44
CA TYR A 32 2.56 15.84 -23.25
C TYR A 32 2.82 14.37 -22.84
N ILE A 33 2.84 13.45 -23.80
CA ILE A 33 3.20 12.04 -23.56
C ILE A 33 4.63 11.95 -23.01
N LYS A 34 5.58 12.71 -23.57
CA LYS A 34 6.95 12.76 -23.05
C LYS A 34 7.01 13.25 -21.60
N ILE A 35 6.21 14.24 -21.23
CA ILE A 35 6.11 14.73 -19.85
C ILE A 35 5.46 13.68 -18.94
N MET A 36 4.36 13.05 -19.35
CA MET A 36 3.72 11.97 -18.58
C MET A 36 4.67 10.79 -18.36
N ILE A 37 5.36 10.35 -19.41
CA ILE A 37 6.36 9.29 -19.34
C ILE A 37 7.52 9.74 -18.45
N GLY A 38 7.94 11.00 -18.53
CA GLY A 38 8.97 11.57 -17.65
C GLY A 38 8.57 11.51 -16.17
N ASN A 39 7.34 11.93 -15.84
CA ASN A 39 6.82 11.92 -14.47
C ASN A 39 6.63 10.49 -13.93
N LEU A 40 6.08 9.58 -14.76
CA LEU A 40 5.96 8.17 -14.43
C LEU A 40 7.33 7.51 -14.22
N LYS A 41 8.30 7.76 -15.09
CA LYS A 41 9.68 7.24 -14.94
C LYS A 41 10.37 7.81 -13.71
N LYS A 42 10.12 9.08 -13.37
CA LYS A 42 10.64 9.70 -12.15
C LYS A 42 10.04 9.02 -10.92
N LEU A 43 8.72 8.88 -10.86
CA LEU A 43 8.02 8.21 -9.76
C LEU A 43 8.44 6.74 -9.65
N GLU A 44 8.57 6.03 -10.77
CA GLU A 44 9.08 4.66 -10.83
C GLU A 44 10.51 4.58 -10.27
N LYS A 45 11.41 5.47 -10.68
CA LYS A 45 12.78 5.54 -10.15
C LYS A 45 12.77 5.75 -8.64
N GLU A 46 11.94 6.67 -8.15
CA GLU A 46 11.80 6.98 -6.72
C GLU A 46 11.10 5.88 -5.93
N LEU A 47 10.28 5.03 -6.54
CA LEU A 47 9.69 3.86 -5.88
C LEU A 47 10.59 2.62 -5.96
N SER A 48 11.45 2.54 -6.97
CA SER A 48 12.36 1.40 -7.17
C SER A 48 13.40 1.26 -6.06
N GLN A 49 13.80 2.37 -5.42
CA GLN A 49 14.66 2.36 -4.23
C GLN A 49 14.02 1.66 -3.01
N TYR A 50 12.70 1.53 -3.00
CA TYR A 50 11.95 0.86 -1.93
C TYR A 50 11.47 -0.54 -2.33
N ASN A 51 11.96 -1.10 -3.45
CA ASN A 51 11.51 -2.38 -4.01
C ASN A 51 10.01 -2.45 -4.34
N ILE A 52 9.32 -1.31 -4.45
CA ILE A 52 7.87 -1.27 -4.68
C ILE A 52 7.51 -1.31 -6.15
N VAL A 53 8.41 -0.86 -7.04
CA VAL A 53 8.20 -0.91 -8.48
C VAL A 53 9.47 -1.31 -9.20
N ARG A 54 9.47 -2.52 -9.76
CA ARG A 54 10.09 -2.86 -11.04
C ARG A 54 9.20 -3.88 -11.72
N VAL A 55 8.03 -3.43 -12.19
CA VAL A 55 7.18 -4.27 -13.02
C VAL A 55 7.79 -4.31 -14.42
N LYS A 56 8.65 -5.29 -14.69
CA LYS A 56 8.85 -5.70 -16.08
C LYS A 56 7.62 -6.53 -16.45
N VAL A 57 6.72 -5.91 -17.21
CA VAL A 57 5.62 -6.61 -17.86
C VAL A 57 6.21 -7.50 -18.94
N GLU A 58 6.57 -8.74 -18.59
CA GLU A 58 7.20 -9.66 -19.55
C GLU A 58 6.17 -10.24 -20.52
N LYS A 59 4.93 -10.49 -20.05
CA LYS A 59 3.74 -10.81 -20.86
C LYS A 59 2.46 -10.44 -20.09
N ILE A 60 1.52 -9.79 -20.76
CA ILE A 60 0.13 -9.68 -20.28
C ILE A 60 -0.65 -10.81 -20.96
N SER A 61 -1.09 -11.81 -20.21
CA SER A 61 -2.18 -12.67 -20.67
C SER A 61 -3.50 -12.09 -20.16
N PRO A 62 -4.64 -12.31 -20.85
CA PRO A 62 -5.95 -11.81 -20.41
C PRO A 62 -6.31 -12.20 -18.96
N ASN A 63 -5.66 -13.24 -18.43
CA ASN A 63 -5.93 -13.83 -17.13
C ASN A 63 -4.75 -13.77 -16.16
N SER A 64 -3.61 -13.15 -16.51
CA SER A 64 -2.45 -13.06 -15.61
C SER A 64 -1.59 -11.83 -15.87
N LEU A 65 -1.38 -11.04 -14.81
CA LEU A 65 -0.28 -10.09 -14.70
C LEU A 65 0.92 -10.86 -14.15
N GLU A 66 1.88 -11.21 -15.01
CA GLU A 66 3.16 -11.75 -14.57
C GLU A 66 4.10 -10.61 -14.22
N TYR A 67 4.53 -10.57 -12.96
CA TYR A 67 5.49 -9.61 -12.42
C TYR A 67 6.86 -10.28 -12.36
N SER A 68 7.86 -9.72 -13.05
CA SER A 68 9.26 -10.15 -12.87
C SER A 68 9.97 -9.18 -11.92
N TYR A 69 10.60 -9.75 -10.89
CA TYR A 69 11.36 -8.99 -9.89
C TYR A 69 12.86 -9.13 -10.17
N PRO A 70 13.66 -8.06 -10.09
CA PRO A 70 15.11 -8.18 -10.23
C PRO A 70 15.71 -8.94 -9.05
N THR A 71 16.79 -9.67 -9.37
CA THR A 71 17.54 -10.65 -8.58
C THR A 71 18.21 -10.14 -7.29
N ILE A 72 17.90 -8.92 -6.82
CA ILE A 72 18.41 -8.40 -5.54
C ILE A 72 17.25 -8.39 -4.54
N PHE A 73 16.87 -9.58 -4.07
CA PHE A 73 15.94 -9.68 -2.96
C PHE A 73 16.66 -9.32 -1.67
N LYS A 74 16.33 -8.16 -1.10
CA LYS A 74 16.33 -8.06 0.36
C LYS A 74 15.16 -8.92 0.86
N ALA A 75 15.38 -9.70 1.92
CA ALA A 75 14.34 -10.47 2.56
C ALA A 75 13.18 -9.53 2.96
N HIS A 76 11.94 -9.92 2.66
CA HIS A 76 10.72 -9.14 2.90
C HIS A 76 9.59 -10.07 3.37
N SER A 77 8.53 -9.53 3.97
CA SER A 77 7.37 -10.33 4.41
C SER A 77 6.40 -10.65 3.26
N VAL A 78 5.59 -11.71 3.40
CA VAL A 78 4.47 -11.99 2.45
C VAL A 78 3.51 -10.81 2.33
N ALA A 79 3.28 -10.09 3.44
CA ALA A 79 2.40 -8.92 3.44
C ALA A 79 2.94 -7.81 2.52
N PHE A 80 4.27 -7.67 2.43
CA PHE A 80 4.92 -6.71 1.53
C PHE A 80 4.65 -7.04 0.05
N SER A 81 4.72 -8.31 -0.34
CA SER A 81 4.45 -8.73 -1.73
C SER A 81 3.03 -8.40 -2.17
N GLU A 82 2.05 -8.58 -1.29
CA GLU A 82 0.66 -8.25 -1.62
C GLU A 82 0.40 -6.74 -1.59
N PHE A 83 1.06 -6.00 -0.70
CA PHE A 83 1.04 -4.55 -0.73
C PHE A 83 1.47 -4.02 -2.11
N ILE A 84 2.54 -4.57 -2.70
CA ILE A 84 3.00 -4.20 -4.05
C ILE A 84 1.90 -4.40 -5.09
N VAL A 85 1.20 -5.54 -5.04
CA VAL A 85 0.10 -5.83 -5.99
C VAL A 85 -1.02 -4.79 -5.87
N HIS A 86 -1.40 -4.41 -4.65
CA HIS A 86 -2.42 -3.38 -4.45
C HIS A 86 -1.91 -1.99 -4.87
N PHE A 87 -0.64 -1.68 -4.60
CA PHE A 87 -0.01 -0.42 -4.96
C PHE A 87 0.13 -0.24 -6.48
N ASN A 88 0.42 -1.31 -7.22
CA ASN A 88 0.48 -1.29 -8.69
C ASN A 88 -0.86 -0.90 -9.33
N ARG A 89 -2.00 -1.21 -8.68
CA ARG A 89 -3.33 -0.76 -9.18
C ARG A 89 -3.47 0.75 -9.15
N VAL A 90 -2.83 1.42 -8.19
CA VAL A 90 -2.82 2.89 -8.10
C VAL A 90 -2.03 3.50 -9.25
N ILE A 91 -0.91 2.89 -9.64
CA ILE A 91 -0.12 3.32 -10.81
C ILE A 91 -0.96 3.24 -12.09
N LEU A 92 -1.80 2.21 -12.24
CA LEU A 92 -2.71 2.12 -13.39
C LEU A 92 -3.72 3.28 -13.42
N ILE A 93 -4.27 3.66 -12.27
CA ILE A 93 -5.22 4.77 -12.14
C ILE A 93 -4.55 6.12 -12.36
N TYR A 94 -3.26 6.25 -12.01
CA TYR A 94 -2.49 7.48 -12.15
C TYR A 94 -2.42 7.94 -13.62
N SER A 95 -2.38 7.02 -14.58
CA SER A 95 -2.51 7.37 -16.02
C SER A 95 -3.83 8.12 -16.32
N GLY A 96 -4.93 7.70 -15.70
CA GLY A 96 -6.24 8.35 -15.79
C GLY A 96 -6.29 9.74 -15.17
N ILE A 97 -5.54 9.99 -14.08
CA ILE A 97 -5.40 11.32 -13.47
C ILE A 97 -4.79 12.28 -14.49
N LEU A 98 -3.65 11.90 -15.06
CA LEU A 98 -2.93 12.74 -16.00
C LEU A 98 -3.81 13.06 -17.22
N ASP A 99 -4.38 12.05 -17.86
CA ASP A 99 -5.25 12.25 -19.02
C ASP A 99 -6.47 13.14 -18.73
N SER A 100 -7.02 13.05 -17.53
CA SER A 100 -8.14 13.91 -17.11
C SER A 100 -7.69 15.36 -16.93
N LYS A 101 -6.48 15.58 -16.39
CA LYS A 101 -5.88 16.91 -16.26
C LYS A 101 -5.66 17.56 -17.63
N LYS A 102 -5.11 16.83 -18.60
CA LYS A 102 -4.90 17.31 -19.99
C LYS A 102 -6.19 17.77 -20.65
N ASN A 103 -7.23 16.97 -20.52
CA ASN A 103 -8.50 17.21 -21.20
C ASN A 103 -9.41 18.18 -20.42
N ASN A 104 -8.90 18.86 -19.39
CA ASN A 104 -9.66 19.72 -18.47
C ASN A 104 -10.92 19.04 -17.90
N GLN A 105 -10.88 17.71 -17.75
CA GLN A 105 -11.98 16.91 -17.20
C GLN A 105 -11.92 16.94 -15.67
N LYS A 106 -12.24 18.10 -15.08
CA LYS A 106 -12.13 18.38 -13.65
C LYS A 106 -12.72 17.24 -12.80
N PHE A 107 -13.99 16.90 -13.00
CA PHE A 107 -14.65 15.85 -12.22
C PHE A 107 -13.87 14.52 -12.22
N LYS A 108 -13.46 14.02 -13.39
CA LYS A 108 -12.69 12.77 -13.50
C LYS A 108 -11.31 12.86 -12.85
N TYR A 109 -10.63 13.99 -12.99
CA TYR A 109 -9.35 14.23 -12.31
C TYR A 109 -9.50 14.10 -10.79
N TYR A 110 -10.55 14.68 -10.22
CA TYR A 110 -10.83 14.58 -8.78
C TYR A 110 -11.25 13.18 -8.35
N SER A 111 -12.15 12.53 -9.11
CA SER A 111 -12.50 11.13 -8.82
C SER A 111 -11.26 10.23 -8.80
N PHE A 112 -10.38 10.35 -9.80
CA PHE A 112 -9.18 9.50 -9.87
C PHE A 112 -8.15 9.80 -8.76
N THR A 113 -7.95 11.06 -8.39
CA THR A 113 -7.04 11.42 -7.28
C THR A 113 -7.59 10.93 -5.93
N GLN A 114 -8.88 11.09 -5.67
CA GLN A 114 -9.53 10.56 -4.46
C GLN A 114 -9.47 9.04 -4.37
N ILE A 115 -9.84 8.35 -5.46
CA ILE A 115 -9.78 6.89 -5.54
C ILE A 115 -8.34 6.42 -5.28
N SER A 116 -7.34 7.11 -5.82
CA SER A 116 -5.94 6.79 -5.59
C SER A 116 -5.57 6.86 -4.10
N ILE A 117 -5.90 7.95 -3.41
CA ILE A 117 -5.64 8.08 -1.96
C ILE A 117 -6.36 6.99 -1.17
N ILE A 118 -7.63 6.72 -1.48
CA ILE A 118 -8.42 5.67 -0.83
C ILE A 118 -7.73 4.31 -0.99
N LEU A 119 -7.30 3.98 -2.20
CA LEU A 119 -6.65 2.71 -2.50
C LEU A 119 -5.29 2.58 -1.82
N ILE A 120 -4.45 3.62 -1.83
CA ILE A 120 -3.13 3.59 -1.17
C ILE A 120 -3.31 3.33 0.34
N ILE A 121 -4.22 4.06 0.99
CA ILE A 121 -4.47 3.91 2.44
C ILE A 121 -5.11 2.56 2.77
N THR A 122 -6.00 2.06 1.92
CA THR A 122 -6.57 0.72 2.07
C THR A 122 -5.49 -0.35 1.92
N SER A 123 -4.54 -0.17 1.00
CA SER A 123 -3.40 -1.08 0.82
C SER A 123 -2.51 -1.13 2.07
N LEU A 124 -2.29 0.01 2.72
CA LEU A 124 -1.57 0.10 4.00
C LEU A 124 -2.28 -0.67 5.12
N GLU A 125 -3.61 -0.54 5.23
CA GLU A 125 -4.39 -1.29 6.23
C GLU A 125 -4.34 -2.80 5.97
N ILE A 126 -4.45 -3.23 4.70
CA ILE A 126 -4.32 -4.63 4.31
C ILE A 126 -2.95 -5.18 4.69
N TYR A 127 -1.87 -4.43 4.37
CA TYR A 127 -0.50 -4.78 4.76
C TYR A 127 -0.41 -5.06 6.26
N PHE A 128 -0.82 -4.10 7.10
CA PHE A 128 -0.77 -4.26 8.55
C PHE A 128 -1.63 -5.40 9.07
N THR A 129 -2.83 -5.58 8.52
CA THR A 129 -3.75 -6.65 8.91
C THR A 129 -3.12 -8.02 8.67
N LYS A 130 -2.53 -8.22 7.50
CA LYS A 130 -1.93 -9.49 7.12
C LYS A 130 -0.63 -9.75 7.88
N LEU A 131 0.23 -8.74 7.99
CA LEU A 131 1.44 -8.80 8.79
C LEU A 131 1.15 -9.16 10.25
N TYR A 132 0.21 -8.45 10.89
CA TYR A 132 -0.16 -8.69 12.27
C TYR A 132 -0.76 -10.08 12.48
N ARG A 133 -1.67 -10.52 11.59
CA ARG A 133 -2.25 -11.87 11.64
C ARG A 133 -1.18 -12.94 11.50
N HIS A 134 -0.20 -12.74 10.63
CA HIS A 134 0.89 -13.69 10.44
C HIS A 134 1.78 -13.77 11.70
N LEU A 135 2.24 -12.63 12.23
CA LEU A 135 3.00 -12.58 13.48
C LEU A 135 2.23 -13.21 14.66
N SER A 136 0.92 -13.00 14.72
CA SER A 136 0.06 -13.56 15.77
C SER A 136 -0.06 -15.09 15.72
N LYS A 137 0.14 -15.72 14.54
CA LYS A 137 0.16 -17.19 14.41
C LYS A 137 1.45 -17.77 14.98
N LEU A 138 2.55 -17.04 14.86
CA LEU A 138 3.87 -17.46 15.34
C LEU A 138 3.99 -17.24 16.85
N THR A 139 3.32 -16.21 17.39
CA THR A 139 3.50 -15.77 18.78
C THR A 139 2.53 -16.43 19.74
N SER A 140 3.07 -17.14 20.75
CA SER A 140 2.33 -17.63 21.92
C SER A 140 2.15 -16.51 22.95
N ILE A 141 1.06 -16.52 23.74
CA ILE A 141 0.76 -15.47 24.73
C ILE A 141 1.85 -15.33 25.80
N GLU A 142 2.50 -16.42 26.19
CA GLU A 142 3.62 -16.40 27.16
C GLU A 142 4.82 -15.56 26.72
N ASN A 143 4.96 -15.31 25.41
CA ASN A 143 6.03 -14.48 24.85
C ASN A 143 5.68 -12.98 24.82
N ILE A 144 4.49 -12.59 25.27
CA ILE A 144 3.99 -11.21 25.28
C ILE A 144 3.96 -10.73 26.72
N THR A 145 4.59 -9.61 27.05
CA THR A 145 4.53 -9.08 28.42
C THR A 145 3.08 -8.89 28.88
N TYR A 146 2.82 -9.12 30.17
CA TYR A 146 1.47 -9.01 30.73
C TYR A 146 0.83 -7.65 30.44
N ASP A 147 1.59 -6.56 30.58
CA ASP A 147 1.10 -5.21 30.30
C ASP A 147 0.70 -5.01 28.84
N ASN A 148 1.50 -5.52 27.89
CA ASN A 148 1.19 -5.45 26.47
C ASN A 148 -0.04 -6.33 26.12
N PHE A 149 -0.14 -7.52 26.71
CA PHE A 149 -1.28 -8.41 26.54
C PHE A 149 -2.58 -7.80 27.09
N ARG A 150 -2.53 -7.25 28.30
CA ARG A 150 -3.66 -6.55 28.94
C ARG A 150 -4.13 -5.36 28.11
N ASN A 151 -3.20 -4.51 27.66
CA ASN A 151 -3.51 -3.37 26.80
C ASN A 151 -4.14 -3.81 25.47
N PHE A 152 -3.66 -4.91 24.88
CA PHE A 152 -4.27 -5.51 23.69
C PHE A 152 -5.74 -5.94 23.95
N LEU A 153 -6.01 -6.71 25.01
CA LEU A 153 -7.36 -7.15 25.34
C LEU A 153 -8.32 -5.97 25.54
N GLN A 154 -7.90 -4.96 26.30
CA GLN A 154 -8.69 -3.75 26.54
C GLN A 154 -8.96 -2.99 25.24
N LYS A 155 -7.92 -2.78 24.41
CA LYS A 155 -8.06 -1.98 23.20
C LYS A 155 -9.00 -2.63 22.18
N PHE A 156 -8.94 -3.96 22.05
CA PHE A 156 -9.80 -4.71 21.14
C PHE A 156 -11.11 -5.20 21.77
N ASN A 157 -11.38 -4.81 23.02
CA ASN A 157 -12.57 -5.23 23.79
C ASN A 157 -12.77 -6.77 23.79
N ILE A 158 -11.66 -7.51 23.94
CA ILE A 158 -11.66 -8.96 23.98
C ILE A 158 -11.97 -9.38 25.42
N ARG A 159 -13.19 -9.86 25.65
CA ARG A 159 -13.64 -10.33 26.96
C ARG A 159 -13.32 -11.81 27.10
N ILE A 160 -12.23 -12.11 27.78
CA ILE A 160 -11.94 -13.47 28.23
C ILE A 160 -12.15 -13.47 29.75
N ASN A 161 -13.12 -14.26 30.20
CA ASN A 161 -13.39 -14.40 31.62
C ASN A 161 -12.10 -14.79 32.34
N LYS A 162 -11.66 -13.95 33.28
CA LYS A 162 -10.44 -14.16 34.09
C LYS A 162 -9.13 -14.24 33.29
N ALA A 163 -9.02 -13.70 32.07
CA ALA A 163 -7.73 -13.70 31.35
C ALA A 163 -6.61 -12.97 32.10
N GLU A 164 -6.94 -11.90 32.83
CA GLU A 164 -5.96 -11.19 33.66
C GLU A 164 -5.44 -12.07 34.81
N GLU A 165 -6.30 -12.93 35.38
CA GLU A 165 -5.96 -13.88 36.47
C GLU A 165 -5.29 -15.16 35.92
N ASN A 166 -5.58 -15.53 34.68
CA ASN A 166 -5.17 -16.78 34.04
C ASN A 166 -4.15 -16.61 32.91
N TYR A 167 -3.43 -15.47 32.85
CA TYR A 167 -2.42 -15.20 31.81
C TYR A 167 -1.43 -16.37 31.63
N LYS A 168 -0.98 -16.99 32.73
CA LYS A 168 -0.12 -18.19 32.69
C LYS A 168 -0.81 -19.39 32.05
N ALA A 169 -2.11 -19.61 32.33
CA ALA A 169 -2.88 -20.71 31.76
C ALA A 169 -3.12 -20.53 30.25
N LEU A 170 -3.17 -19.28 29.78
CA LEU A 170 -3.28 -18.95 28.35
C LEU A 170 -1.93 -19.01 27.62
N GLY A 171 -0.81 -19.19 28.32
CA GLY A 171 0.54 -18.99 27.79
C GLY A 171 0.84 -19.70 26.46
N LYS A 172 0.40 -20.96 26.32
CA LYS A 172 0.62 -21.77 25.11
C LYS A 172 -0.32 -21.44 23.94
N ILE A 173 -1.40 -20.68 24.18
CA ILE A 173 -2.35 -20.29 23.15
C ILE A 173 -1.68 -19.27 22.23
N LYS A 174 -1.84 -19.43 20.92
CA LYS A 174 -1.39 -18.44 19.95
C LYS A 174 -2.26 -17.19 19.99
N LEU A 175 -1.64 -16.02 19.89
CA LEU A 175 -2.35 -14.73 19.88
C LEU A 175 -3.42 -14.69 18.76
N PHE A 176 -3.17 -15.37 17.65
CA PHE A 176 -4.10 -15.49 16.53
C PHE A 176 -5.53 -15.89 16.94
N TYR A 177 -5.67 -16.80 17.92
CA TYR A 177 -6.98 -17.29 18.37
C TYR A 177 -7.78 -16.27 19.18
N LEU A 178 -7.13 -15.20 19.64
CA LEU A 178 -7.78 -14.12 20.37
C LEU A 178 -8.07 -12.90 19.48
N LEU A 179 -7.67 -12.94 18.20
CA LEU A 179 -7.87 -11.81 17.31
C LEU A 179 -9.36 -11.60 17.03
N PRO A 180 -9.84 -10.35 17.06
CA PRO A 180 -11.17 -10.07 16.55
C PRO A 180 -11.21 -10.30 15.04
N GLU A 181 -12.41 -10.59 14.52
CA GLU A 181 -12.62 -10.79 13.08
C GLU A 181 -12.13 -9.58 12.27
N LYS A 182 -12.41 -8.37 12.76
CA LYS A 182 -12.02 -7.10 12.13
C LYS A 182 -10.94 -6.38 12.94
N LEU A 183 -9.80 -6.16 12.31
CA LEU A 183 -8.70 -5.32 12.83
C LEU A 183 -8.82 -3.93 12.21
N ARG A 184 -9.04 -2.89 13.03
CA ARG A 184 -9.25 -1.50 12.58
C ARG A 184 -7.92 -0.74 12.54
N PHE A 185 -7.05 -1.05 11.58
CA PHE A 185 -5.70 -0.47 11.53
C PHE A 185 -5.61 0.89 10.84
N GLN A 186 -6.71 1.40 10.30
CA GLN A 186 -6.84 2.84 10.00
C GLN A 186 -6.73 3.71 11.27
N GLU A 187 -7.11 3.18 12.44
CA GLU A 187 -7.01 3.89 13.69
C GLU A 187 -5.66 3.67 14.37
N LYS A 188 -4.84 4.74 14.43
CA LYS A 188 -3.45 4.68 14.91
C LYS A 188 -3.27 4.05 16.28
N ASN A 189 -4.25 4.22 17.19
CA ASN A 189 -4.18 3.69 18.54
C ASN A 189 -4.36 2.17 18.58
N TYR A 190 -5.22 1.63 17.70
CA TYR A 190 -5.38 0.17 17.55
C TYR A 190 -4.13 -0.44 16.94
N LEU A 191 -3.58 0.20 15.90
CA LEU A 191 -2.34 -0.24 15.28
C LEU A 191 -1.16 -0.24 16.27
N LYS A 192 -1.02 0.83 17.07
CA LYS A 192 0.02 0.94 18.11
C LYS A 192 -0.14 -0.12 19.19
N ALA A 193 -1.36 -0.36 19.68
CA ALA A 193 -1.60 -1.39 20.70
C ALA A 193 -1.31 -2.80 20.16
N ALA A 194 -1.70 -3.08 18.91
CA ALA A 194 -1.43 -4.33 18.25
C ALA A 194 0.08 -4.60 18.14
N PHE A 195 0.86 -3.73 17.48
CA PHE A 195 2.29 -4.02 17.27
C PHE A 195 3.13 -3.98 18.55
N LYS A 196 2.66 -3.33 19.61
CA LYS A 196 3.27 -3.42 20.94
C LYS A 196 3.24 -4.83 21.52
N THR A 197 2.30 -5.70 21.16
CA THR A 197 2.32 -7.11 21.62
C THR A 197 3.56 -7.88 21.17
N PHE A 198 4.23 -7.38 20.13
CA PHE A 198 5.48 -7.91 19.60
C PHE A 198 6.68 -7.04 19.96
N ASP A 199 6.55 -6.14 20.93
CA ASP A 199 7.55 -5.12 21.30
C ASP A 199 8.04 -4.30 20.08
N ILE A 200 7.12 -3.94 19.19
CA ILE A 200 7.39 -3.09 18.03
C ILE A 200 6.73 -1.73 18.23
N ASP A 201 7.55 -0.68 18.20
CA ASP A 201 7.07 0.71 18.23
C ASP A 201 7.14 1.33 16.83
N LEU A 202 6.06 1.17 16.07
CA LEU A 202 5.93 1.71 14.70
C LEU A 202 6.14 3.23 14.64
N TYR A 203 5.79 3.96 15.70
CA TYR A 203 6.01 5.41 15.77
C TYR A 203 7.49 5.74 15.78
N LYS A 204 8.30 4.99 16.55
CA LYS A 204 9.74 5.23 16.62
C LYS A 204 10.45 4.85 15.34
N ILE A 205 10.04 3.77 14.67
CA ILE A 205 10.66 3.28 13.43
C ILE A 205 10.58 4.34 12.33
N ALA A 206 9.45 5.03 12.20
CA ALA A 206 9.23 5.97 11.10
C ALA A 206 8.44 7.21 11.52
N ARG A 207 8.93 7.91 12.56
CA ARG A 207 8.25 9.04 13.22
C ARG A 207 7.68 10.09 12.26
N ASN A 208 8.51 10.59 11.34
CA ASN A 208 8.11 11.66 10.43
C ASN A 208 7.00 11.19 9.47
N LEU A 209 7.07 9.95 8.99
CA LEU A 209 6.06 9.37 8.11
C LEU A 209 4.78 9.03 8.87
N TRP A 210 4.91 8.57 10.11
CA TRP A 210 3.77 8.30 10.98
C TRP A 210 2.90 9.53 11.18
N GLU A 211 3.49 10.70 11.46
CA GLU A 211 2.74 11.94 11.63
C GLU A 211 2.05 12.37 10.32
N LYS A 212 2.70 12.22 9.17
CA LYS A 212 2.07 12.48 7.87
C LYS A 212 0.88 11.55 7.59
N ILE A 213 0.98 10.28 7.95
CA ILE A 213 -0.07 9.29 7.67
C ILE A 213 -1.23 9.42 8.66
N PHE A 214 -0.93 9.44 9.96
CA PHE A 214 -1.90 9.18 11.04
C PHE A 214 -2.21 10.37 11.96
N SER A 215 -1.62 11.55 11.75
CA SER A 215 -1.93 12.71 12.60
C SER A 215 -3.41 13.13 12.45
N GLN A 216 -3.86 14.04 13.32
CA GLN A 216 -5.20 14.63 13.19
C GLN A 216 -5.22 15.85 12.28
N ASP A 217 -4.07 16.21 11.69
CA ASP A 217 -3.94 17.33 10.76
C ASP A 217 -4.80 17.09 9.51
N ILE A 218 -5.41 18.16 9.02
CA ILE A 218 -6.21 18.20 7.80
C ILE A 218 -5.47 17.67 6.56
N LYS A 219 -4.14 17.85 6.52
CA LYS A 219 -3.25 17.40 5.45
C LYS A 219 -2.75 15.96 5.65
N SER A 220 -3.06 15.31 6.76
CA SER A 220 -2.68 13.91 6.98
C SER A 220 -3.41 12.99 6.02
N TYR A 221 -2.75 11.92 5.58
CA TYR A 221 -3.35 11.04 4.57
C TYR A 221 -4.60 10.31 5.07
N MET A 222 -4.67 9.95 6.36
CA MET A 222 -5.88 9.38 6.94
C MET A 222 -7.05 10.37 6.97
N LYS A 223 -6.82 11.65 7.27
CA LYS A 223 -7.88 12.68 7.22
C LYS A 223 -8.31 12.99 5.80
N ILE A 224 -7.37 13.07 4.86
CA ILE A 224 -7.67 13.24 3.44
C ILE A 224 -8.52 12.07 2.94
N ARG A 225 -8.15 10.82 3.27
CA ARG A 225 -8.92 9.63 2.91
C ARG A 225 -10.31 9.62 3.55
N HIS A 226 -10.44 9.99 4.82
CA HIS A 226 -11.73 10.08 5.50
C HIS A 226 -12.66 11.06 4.77
N ARG A 227 -12.15 12.24 4.39
CA ARG A 227 -12.92 13.23 3.60
C ARG A 227 -13.25 12.74 2.20
N ALA A 228 -12.34 12.04 1.54
CA ALA A 228 -12.61 11.47 0.23
C ALA A 228 -13.73 10.42 0.27
N VAL A 229 -13.91 9.71 1.39
CA VAL A 229 -14.96 8.69 1.56
C VAL A 229 -16.29 9.29 2.02
N HIS A 230 -16.26 10.30 2.90
CA HIS A 230 -17.46 10.82 3.58
C HIS A 230 -17.88 12.22 3.14
N GLY A 231 -17.07 12.92 2.33
CA GLY A 231 -17.36 14.25 1.85
C GLY A 231 -18.53 14.26 0.86
N VAL A 232 -19.45 15.20 1.05
CA VAL A 232 -20.50 15.52 0.05
C VAL A 232 -19.83 16.23 -1.13
N THR A 233 -20.37 16.06 -2.34
CA THR A 233 -19.84 16.63 -3.59
C THR A 233 -19.43 18.10 -3.49
N ASP A 234 -20.11 18.93 -2.70
CA ASP A 234 -19.84 20.38 -2.60
C ASP A 234 -18.60 20.71 -1.74
N GLU A 235 -18.31 19.95 -0.68
CA GLU A 235 -17.05 20.08 0.07
C GLU A 235 -15.85 19.59 -0.75
N ILE A 236 -16.07 18.72 -1.74
CA ILE A 236 -15.01 18.20 -2.62
C ILE A 236 -14.46 19.31 -3.53
N PHE A 237 -15.30 20.23 -3.99
CA PHE A 237 -14.88 21.40 -4.79
C PHE A 237 -14.10 22.43 -3.95
N LEU A 238 -14.36 22.55 -2.64
CA LEU A 238 -13.63 23.47 -1.75
C LEU A 238 -12.25 22.93 -1.33
N ASN A 239 -12.01 21.62 -1.46
CA ASN A 239 -10.76 20.96 -1.08
C ASN A 239 -9.78 20.77 -2.26
N TYR A 240 -9.97 21.49 -3.37
CA TYR A 240 -9.18 21.32 -4.60
C TYR A 240 -7.67 21.48 -4.43
N ASP A 241 -7.23 22.32 -3.49
CA ASP A 241 -5.80 22.50 -3.21
C ASP A 241 -5.23 21.32 -2.43
N LEU A 242 -6.05 20.59 -1.65
CA LEU A 242 -5.59 19.50 -0.79
C LEU A 242 -5.49 18.15 -1.53
N ILE A 243 -6.39 17.87 -2.47
CA ILE A 243 -6.43 16.59 -3.20
C ILE A 243 -6.06 16.84 -4.67
N ASN A 244 -4.78 16.75 -4.96
CA ASN A 244 -4.22 16.93 -6.29
C ASN A 244 -3.20 15.82 -6.60
N ILE A 245 -2.62 15.86 -7.81
CA ILE A 245 -1.67 14.85 -8.26
C ILE A 245 -0.40 14.77 -7.38
N GLU A 246 0.09 15.91 -6.88
CA GLU A 246 1.25 15.97 -5.99
C GLU A 246 0.94 15.30 -4.65
N THR A 247 -0.26 15.50 -4.11
CA THR A 247 -0.73 14.79 -2.91
C THR A 247 -0.72 13.28 -3.12
N VAL A 248 -1.15 12.79 -4.30
CA VAL A 248 -1.13 11.36 -4.64
C VAL A 248 0.32 10.84 -4.69
N GLU A 249 1.21 11.53 -5.40
CA GLU A 249 2.63 11.16 -5.51
C GLU A 249 3.32 11.12 -4.15
N ASN A 250 3.14 12.16 -3.34
CA ASN A 250 3.72 12.23 -1.99
C ASN A 250 3.16 11.11 -1.10
N CYS A 251 1.85 10.84 -1.15
CA CYS A 251 1.22 9.75 -0.41
C CYS A 251 1.78 8.39 -0.82
N MET A 252 1.95 8.16 -2.12
CA MET A 252 2.58 6.96 -2.66
C MET A 252 3.99 6.77 -2.11
N LEU A 253 4.84 7.78 -2.23
CA LEU A 253 6.25 7.72 -1.79
C LEU A 253 6.39 7.57 -0.27
N ASP A 254 5.61 8.33 0.51
CA ASP A 254 5.69 8.29 1.96
C ASP A 254 5.19 6.94 2.51
N ILE A 255 4.11 6.36 1.97
CA ILE A 255 3.60 5.05 2.39
C ILE A 255 4.55 3.92 1.93
N ALA A 256 5.10 4.04 0.73
CA ALA A 256 6.11 3.14 0.21
C ALA A 256 7.33 3.04 1.16
N LYS A 257 7.88 4.21 1.50
CA LYS A 257 9.01 4.32 2.43
C LYS A 257 8.65 3.83 3.83
N PHE A 258 7.44 4.14 4.31
CA PHE A 258 6.98 3.74 5.63
C PHE A 258 6.90 2.21 5.77
N ILE A 259 6.28 1.55 4.79
CA ILE A 259 6.18 0.08 4.76
C ILE A 259 7.58 -0.54 4.63
N TYR A 260 8.45 -0.02 3.77
CA TYR A 260 9.81 -0.52 3.62
C TYR A 260 10.58 -0.54 4.96
N LEU A 261 10.55 0.57 5.70
CA LEU A 261 11.23 0.68 6.99
C LEU A 261 10.65 -0.27 8.05
N ILE A 262 9.33 -0.45 8.04
CA ILE A 262 8.66 -1.39 8.95
C ILE A 262 9.03 -2.82 8.57
N ASP A 263 8.94 -3.19 7.30
CA ASP A 263 9.19 -4.54 6.83
C ASP A 263 10.62 -4.99 7.11
N GLU A 264 11.60 -4.11 6.87
CA GLU A 264 13.01 -4.36 7.23
C GLU A 264 13.18 -4.62 8.73
N HIS A 265 12.48 -3.85 9.58
CA HIS A 265 12.49 -4.07 11.03
C HIS A 265 11.85 -5.41 11.42
N ILE A 266 10.70 -5.75 10.81
CA ILE A 266 10.01 -7.03 11.06
C ILE A 266 10.90 -8.20 10.66
N VAL A 267 11.44 -8.18 9.45
CA VAL A 267 12.29 -9.25 8.90
C VAL A 267 13.52 -9.51 9.76
N ARG A 268 14.11 -8.45 10.32
CA ARG A 268 15.24 -8.56 11.24
C ARG A 268 14.84 -9.16 12.59
N LYS A 269 13.66 -8.79 13.10
CA LYS A 269 13.17 -9.25 14.41
C LYS A 269 12.55 -10.64 14.37
N PHE A 270 11.90 -10.99 13.26
CA PHE A 270 11.19 -12.24 13.01
C PHE A 270 11.63 -12.83 11.66
N PRO A 271 12.82 -13.46 11.60
CA PRO A 271 13.34 -14.03 10.35
C PRO A 271 12.42 -15.08 9.71
N GLU A 272 11.59 -15.75 10.50
CA GLU A 272 10.64 -16.76 10.01
C GLU A 272 9.49 -16.20 9.17
N VAL A 273 9.30 -14.87 9.19
CA VAL A 273 8.31 -14.16 8.37
C VAL A 273 8.86 -13.87 6.96
N GLN A 274 10.17 -14.09 6.75
CA GLN A 274 10.83 -13.83 5.49
C GLN A 274 10.25 -14.70 4.39
N HIS A 275 9.80 -14.05 3.33
CA HIS A 275 9.52 -14.68 2.06
C HIS A 275 10.75 -14.51 1.16
N ILE A 276 11.46 -15.62 0.92
CA ILE A 276 12.56 -15.65 -0.04
C ILE A 276 11.96 -16.11 -1.37
N HIS A 277 11.82 -15.19 -2.32
CA HIS A 277 11.56 -15.59 -3.71
C HIS A 277 12.84 -16.20 -4.30
N THR A 278 12.98 -17.52 -4.20
CA THR A 278 13.89 -18.26 -5.07
C THR A 278 13.24 -18.36 -6.45
N PHE A 279 13.55 -17.41 -7.34
CA PHE A 279 13.34 -17.69 -8.76
C PHE A 279 14.35 -18.76 -9.14
N PHE A 280 13.86 -19.94 -9.53
CA PHE A 280 14.66 -20.93 -10.25
C PHE A 280 15.29 -20.20 -11.44
N GLN A 281 16.62 -20.06 -11.42
CA GLN A 281 17.35 -19.80 -12.65
C GLN A 281 16.94 -20.90 -13.63
N LYS A 282 16.48 -20.52 -14.82
CA LYS A 282 16.43 -21.49 -15.91
C LYS A 282 17.83 -22.09 -16.03
N PRO A 283 17.97 -23.42 -16.11
CA PRO A 283 19.23 -24.01 -16.52
C PRO A 283 19.56 -23.43 -17.90
N ASP A 284 20.82 -23.04 -18.07
CA ASP A 284 21.40 -22.49 -19.30
C ASP A 284 21.13 -23.38 -20.53
#